data_AF-A0A7I0J6B5-F1
#
_entry.id   AF-A0A7I0J6B5-F1
#
_cell.length_a   1.000
_cell.length_b   1.000
_cell.length_c   1.000
_cell.angle_alpha   90.00
_cell.angle_beta   90.00
_cell.angle_gamma   90.00
#
_symmetry.space_group_name_H-M   'P 1'
#
loop_
_entity.id
_entity.type
_entity.pdbx_description
1 polymer ?
#
loop_
_entity_poly.entity_id
_entity_poly.type
_entity_poly.pdbx_seq_one_letter_code
_entity_poly.pdbx_strand_id
1 'polypeptide(L)'
;STPAVGVLPGITRRTVFDLCAEAGLSAIATEVSVASLKEADEVFITSTAGGIMPVTKIDGAPVANGKVGATTERLMALYWKRHEDPAWSSAVRYP
;
A
#
# COMPACT_ATOMS: atom_id res chain seq x y z
N SER A 1 2.36 -9.26 -0.77
CA SER A 1 3.56 -9.36 0.10
C SER A 1 4.42 -8.11 -0.06
N THR A 2 5.39 -7.87 0.83
CA THR A 2 6.35 -6.75 0.75
C THR A 2 7.73 -7.19 1.28
N PRO A 3 8.85 -6.59 0.85
CA PRO A 3 10.18 -6.98 1.33
C PRO A 3 10.32 -6.93 2.85
N ALA A 4 10.84 -8.01 3.44
CA ALA A 4 11.09 -8.12 4.88
C ALA A 4 12.35 -7.37 5.35
N VAL A 5 13.41 -7.39 4.55
CA VAL A 5 14.75 -6.87 4.90
C VAL A 5 15.26 -5.93 3.82
N GLY A 6 16.28 -5.11 4.16
CA GLY A 6 16.90 -4.18 3.20
C GLY A 6 16.03 -2.98 2.80
N VAL A 7 14.95 -2.72 3.53
CA VAL A 7 14.01 -1.62 3.27
C VAL A 7 13.67 -0.87 4.55
N LEU A 8 13.27 0.40 4.43
CA LEU A 8 12.76 1.17 5.55
C LEU A 8 11.44 0.55 6.06
N PRO A 9 11.27 0.31 7.38
CA PRO A 9 9.99 -0.07 7.96
C PRO A 9 9.06 1.16 8.04
N GLY A 10 8.64 1.68 6.88
CA GLY A 10 7.88 2.92 6.75
C GLY A 10 6.52 2.86 7.47
N ILE A 11 6.08 4.01 7.98
CA ILE A 11 4.80 4.11 8.70
C ILE A 11 3.61 3.84 7.77
N THR A 12 3.59 4.38 6.55
CA THR A 12 2.56 4.05 5.55
C THR A 12 2.51 2.54 5.24
N ARG A 13 3.66 1.87 5.21
CA ARG A 13 3.73 0.41 5.05
C ARG A 13 3.10 -0.29 6.26
N ARG A 14 3.40 0.14 7.48
CA ARG A 14 2.78 -0.39 8.71
C ARG A 14 1.26 -0.21 8.67
N THR A 15 0.78 0.99 8.32
CA THR A 15 -0.65 1.25 8.18
C THR A 15 -1.31 0.31 7.17
N VAL A 16 -0.64 -0.04 6.05
CA VAL A 16 -1.17 -1.06 5.12
C VAL A 16 -1.34 -2.43 5.79
N PHE A 17 -0.41 -2.86 6.66
CA PHE A 17 -0.61 -4.11 7.42
C PHE A 17 -1.82 -4.03 8.34
N ASP A 18 -1.99 -2.92 9.07
CA ASP A 18 -3.12 -2.70 9.97
C ASP A 18 -4.45 -2.71 9.20
N LEU A 19 -4.51 -2.02 8.07
CA LEU A 19 -5.69 -1.99 7.19
C LEU A 19 -5.99 -3.36 6.58
N CYS A 20 -4.97 -4.12 6.17
CA CYS A 20 -5.16 -5.48 5.66
C CYS A 20 -5.73 -6.40 6.75
N ALA A 21 -5.22 -6.33 7.97
CA ALA A 21 -5.74 -7.12 9.10
C ALA A 21 -7.23 -6.82 9.38
N GLU A 22 -7.61 -5.54 9.40
CA GLU A 22 -9.01 -5.11 9.57
C GLU A 22 -9.91 -5.52 8.39
N ALA A 23 -9.37 -5.50 7.17
CA ALA A 23 -10.09 -5.81 5.95
C ALA A 23 -10.24 -7.32 5.68
N GLY A 24 -9.63 -8.18 6.50
CA GLY A 24 -9.55 -9.63 6.28
C GLY A 24 -8.63 -10.03 5.13
N LEU A 25 -7.64 -9.19 4.81
CA LEU A 25 -6.68 -9.40 3.73
C LEU A 25 -5.34 -9.90 4.29
N SER A 26 -4.72 -10.85 3.59
CA SER A 26 -3.38 -11.33 3.96
C SER A 26 -2.30 -10.34 3.53
N ALA A 27 -1.51 -9.86 4.49
CA ALA A 27 -0.33 -9.04 4.25
C ALA A 27 0.86 -9.65 5.00
N ILE A 28 1.92 -9.99 4.26
CA ILE A 28 3.14 -10.58 4.81
C ILE A 28 4.38 -9.83 4.35
N ALA A 29 5.33 -9.67 5.26
CA ALA A 29 6.69 -9.24 4.96
C ALA A 29 7.54 -10.50 4.68
N THR A 30 8.09 -10.63 3.47
CA THR A 30 8.86 -11.80 3.04
C THR A 30 9.89 -11.40 1.98
N GLU A 31 10.68 -12.35 1.47
CA GLU A 31 11.46 -12.14 0.25
C GLU A 31 10.51 -11.97 -0.95
N VAL A 32 10.76 -10.94 -1.76
CA VAL A 32 9.99 -10.63 -2.96
C VAL A 32 10.94 -10.65 -4.13
N SER A 33 10.71 -11.55 -5.08
CA SER A 33 11.52 -11.64 -6.30
C SER A 33 10.99 -10.68 -7.37
N VAL A 34 11.87 -10.27 -8.28
CA VAL A 34 11.47 -9.48 -9.46
C VAL A 34 10.45 -10.25 -10.32
N ALA A 35 10.58 -11.57 -10.43
CA ALA A 35 9.63 -12.42 -11.16
C ALA A 35 8.24 -12.34 -10.54
N SER A 36 8.12 -12.56 -9.22
CA SER A 36 6.83 -12.44 -8.51
C SER A 36 6.20 -11.05 -8.60
N LEU A 37 7.02 -9.99 -8.69
CA LEU A 37 6.51 -8.64 -8.86
C LEU A 37 5.92 -8.42 -10.27
N LYS A 38 6.52 -9.02 -11.30
CA LYS A 38 6.05 -8.95 -12.69
C LYS A 38 4.81 -9.81 -12.96
N GLU A 39 4.60 -10.86 -12.16
CA GLU A 39 3.45 -11.76 -12.22
C GLU A 39 2.29 -11.32 -11.31
N ALA A 40 2.43 -10.24 -10.54
CA ALA A 40 1.43 -9.79 -9.58
C ALA A 40 0.16 -9.26 -10.26
N ASP A 41 -1.00 -9.54 -9.66
CA ASP A 41 -2.29 -8.98 -10.09
C ASP A 41 -2.37 -7.46 -9.87
N GLU A 42 -1.74 -6.98 -8.79
CA GLU A 42 -1.72 -5.58 -8.40
C GLU A 42 -0.37 -5.22 -7.76
N VAL A 43 0.14 -4.01 -8.04
CA VAL A 43 1.36 -3.46 -7.42
C VAL A 43 1.11 -2.03 -6.99
N PHE A 44 1.62 -1.63 -5.83
CA PHE A 44 1.58 -0.25 -5.35
C PHE A 44 2.82 0.09 -4.52
N ILE A 45 3.08 1.39 -4.41
CA ILE A 45 4.14 1.98 -3.58
C ILE A 45 3.49 2.62 -2.34
N THR A 46 4.20 2.62 -1.22
CA THR A 46 3.80 3.32 0.01
C THR A 46 4.81 4.39 0.40
N SER A 47 4.37 5.61 0.65
CA SER A 47 5.19 6.70 1.20
C SER A 47 4.31 7.67 1.99
N THR A 48 4.86 8.34 3.01
CA THR A 48 4.13 9.44 3.67
C THR A 48 3.82 10.55 2.67
N ALA A 49 4.77 10.86 1.78
CA ALA A 49 4.58 11.78 0.68
C ALA A 49 3.90 11.06 -0.50
N GLY A 50 2.59 10.82 -0.39
CA GLY A 50 1.76 10.25 -1.47
C GLY A 50 0.78 9.17 -1.03
N GLY A 51 0.96 8.60 0.16
CA GLY A 51 0.12 7.52 0.67
C GLY A 51 0.37 6.21 -0.08
N ILE A 52 -0.73 5.60 -0.55
CA ILE A 52 -0.72 4.39 -1.37
C ILE A 52 -0.84 4.80 -2.85
N MET A 53 0.15 4.44 -3.65
CA MET A 53 0.29 4.88 -5.04
C MET A 53 0.31 3.65 -5.99
N PRO A 54 -0.71 3.43 -6.83
CA PRO A 54 -0.76 2.30 -7.74
C PRO A 54 0.37 2.31 -8.77
N VAL A 55 0.85 1.12 -9.14
CA VAL A 55 1.77 0.88 -10.25
C VAL A 55 1.06 -0.01 -11.26
N THR A 56 0.72 0.55 -12.42
CA THR A 56 0.02 -0.18 -13.50
C THR A 56 0.95 -0.67 -14.60
N LYS A 57 2.26 -0.34 -14.50
CA LYS A 57 3.26 -0.66 -15.52
C LYS A 57 4.64 -0.85 -14.90
N ILE A 58 5.34 -1.92 -15.27
CA ILE A 58 6.71 -2.24 -14.85
C ILE A 58 7.54 -2.52 -16.11
N ASP A 59 8.69 -1.87 -16.27
CA ASP A 59 9.60 -2.07 -17.41
C ASP A 59 8.94 -2.00 -18.79
N GLY A 60 7.97 -1.12 -18.98
CA GLY A 60 7.27 -1.04 -20.28
C GLY A 60 6.06 -1.98 -20.41
N ALA A 61 5.91 -2.98 -19.54
CA ALA A 61 4.84 -3.97 -19.57
C ALA A 61 3.72 -3.63 -18.56
N PRO A 62 2.43 -3.84 -18.91
CA PRO A 62 1.33 -3.64 -17.97
C PRO A 62 1.42 -4.64 -16.80
N VAL A 63 1.06 -4.19 -15.60
CA VAL A 63 0.77 -5.08 -14.46
C VAL A 63 -0.64 -5.62 -14.68
N ALA A 64 -0.77 -6.95 -14.83
CA ALA A 64 -2.02 -7.61 -15.20
C ALA A 64 -2.73 -6.92 -16.39
N ASN A 65 -3.90 -6.32 -16.16
CA ASN A 65 -4.70 -5.64 -17.19
C ASN A 65 -4.35 -4.14 -17.37
N GLY A 66 -3.31 -3.64 -16.70
CA GLY A 66 -2.85 -2.25 -16.78
C GLY A 66 -3.75 -1.24 -16.08
N LYS A 67 -4.69 -1.69 -15.24
CA LYS A 67 -5.59 -0.83 -14.45
C LYS A 67 -5.27 -0.97 -12.96
N VAL A 68 -5.74 0.00 -12.18
CA VAL A 68 -5.70 -0.12 -10.71
C VAL A 68 -6.68 -1.23 -10.32
N GLY A 69 -6.24 -2.17 -9.48
CA GLY A 69 -7.08 -3.26 -9.01
C GLY A 69 -7.88 -2.90 -7.77
N ALA A 70 -8.90 -3.72 -7.50
CA ALA A 70 -9.87 -3.47 -6.44
C ALA A 70 -9.25 -3.49 -5.04
N THR A 71 -8.20 -4.28 -4.82
CA THR A 71 -7.51 -4.34 -3.52
C THR A 71 -6.80 -3.02 -3.24
N THR A 72 -6.10 -2.49 -4.23
CA THR A 72 -5.37 -1.23 -4.16
C THR A 72 -6.35 -0.06 -3.98
N GLU A 73 -7.44 0.00 -4.76
CA GLU A 73 -8.48 1.02 -4.59
C GLU A 73 -9.08 1.01 -3.18
N ARG A 74 -9.41 -0.18 -2.67
CA ARG A 74 -9.94 -0.35 -1.31
C ARG A 74 -8.94 0.14 -0.26
N LEU A 75 -7.67 -0.24 -0.37
CA LEU A 75 -6.64 0.17 0.57
C LEU A 75 -6.37 1.68 0.52
N MET A 76 -6.36 2.28 -0.67
CA MET A 76 -6.23 3.74 -0.83
C MET A 76 -7.37 4.48 -0.12
N ALA A 77 -8.62 4.05 -0.34
CA ALA A 77 -9.78 4.66 0.31
C ALA A 77 -9.72 4.53 1.84
N LEU A 78 -9.37 3.34 2.35
CA LEU A 78 -9.21 3.10 3.78
C LEU A 78 -8.07 3.93 4.40
N TYR A 79 -6.94 4.06 3.70
CA TYR A 79 -5.81 4.86 4.14
C TYR A 79 -6.17 6.33 4.31
N TRP A 80 -6.85 6.93 3.33
CA TRP A 80 -7.28 8.33 3.43
C TRP A 80 -8.37 8.52 4.47
N LYS A 81 -9.34 7.61 4.56
CA LYS A 81 -10.33 7.62 5.65
C LYS A 81 -9.68 7.60 7.02
N ARG A 82 -8.54 6.92 7.18
CA ARG A 82 -7.81 6.88 8.45
C ARG A 82 -7.25 8.23 8.90
N HIS A 83 -7.01 9.16 7.98
CA HIS A 83 -6.51 10.49 8.36
C HIS A 83 -7.57 11.31 9.12
N GLU A 84 -8.84 10.96 8.94
CA GLU A 84 -9.98 11.57 9.64
C GLU A 84 -10.27 10.91 11.00
N ASP A 85 -9.63 9.77 11.30
CA ASP A 85 -9.84 9.01 12.53
C ASP A 85 -9.02 9.59 13.70
N PRO A 86 -9.65 10.09 14.77
CA PRO A 86 -8.95 10.66 15.93
C PRO A 86 -8.07 9.66 16.69
N ALA A 87 -8.23 8.35 16.47
CA ALA A 87 -7.32 7.35 17.03
C ALA A 87 -5.96 7.34 16.30
N TRP A 88 -5.87 7.97 15.12
CA TRP A 88 -4.68 7.96 14.24
C TRP A 88 -4.19 9.36 13.88
N SER A 89 -4.99 10.39 14.10
CA SER A 89 -4.65 11.77 13.81
C SER A 89 -5.02 12.72 14.95
N SER A 90 -4.29 13.83 15.02
CA SER A 90 -4.54 14.92 15.95
C SER A 90 -4.76 16.19 15.15
N ALA A 91 -5.92 16.84 15.33
CA ALA A 91 -6.25 18.06 14.63
C ALA A 91 -5.32 19.22 15.05
N VAL A 92 -4.69 19.86 14.08
CA VAL A 92 -3.93 21.09 14.30
C VAL A 92 -4.91 22.25 14.49
N ARG A 93 -4.76 23.00 15.59
CA ARG A 93 -5.55 24.21 15.84
C ARG A 93 -4.78 25.41 15.32
N TYR A 94 -5.31 26.05 14.28
CA TYR A 94 -4.78 27.30 13.76
C TYR A 94 -5.34 28.49 14.58
N PRO A 95 -4.56 29.56 14.79
CA PRO A 95 -5.03 30.77 15.47
C PRO A 95 -6.12 31.50 14.68
#